data_AF-A0ABD1QTE8-F1
#
_entry.id   AF-A0ABD1QTE8-F1
#
_cell.length_a   1.000
_cell.length_b   1.000
_cell.length_c   1.000
_cell.angle_alpha   90.00
_cell.angle_beta   90.00
_cell.angle_gamma   90.00
#
_symmetry.space_group_name_H-M   'P 1'
#
loop_
_entity.id
_entity.type
_entity.pdbx_description
1 polymer ?
#
loop_
_entity_poly.entity_id
_entity_poly.type
_entity_poly.pdbx_seq_one_letter_code
_entity_poly.pdbx_strand_id
1 'polypeptide(L)'
;MKNVFLQDTVIDILLWVSLAALFSTSTAAGGATAKTGCESKCGELTVPYPFGIGLGTKCSIGSWFDVNCNTTFNPPKPFISTGKLEIIDISNDRLRIKNGVAAACYNQTGNRTRQNPVAINSTGTPYSFADTNKFTVVGCDDLAVIRGVWRAEFHQWLPVSLF
;
A
#
# COMPACT_ATOMS: atom_id res chain seq x y z
N MET A 1 -0.35 -53.30 -42.21
CA MET A 1 -0.02 -53.04 -40.79
C MET A 1 0.51 -51.61 -40.53
N LYS A 2 0.21 -50.60 -41.38
CA LYS A 2 0.58 -49.18 -41.12
C LYS A 2 -0.63 -48.29 -40.78
N ASN A 3 -1.83 -48.70 -41.17
CA ASN A 3 -3.06 -47.90 -40.97
C ASN A 3 -3.64 -48.00 -39.56
N VAL A 4 -3.36 -49.07 -38.81
CA VAL A 4 -3.87 -49.27 -37.44
C VAL A 4 -3.14 -48.35 -36.46
N PHE A 5 -1.81 -48.24 -36.58
CA PHE A 5 -0.99 -47.33 -35.75
C PHE A 5 -1.35 -45.84 -35.95
N LEU A 6 -1.66 -45.44 -37.17
CA LEU A 6 -2.11 -44.07 -37.47
C LEU A 6 -3.52 -43.81 -36.91
N GLN A 7 -4.41 -44.80 -36.93
CA GLN A 7 -5.75 -44.68 -36.37
C GLN A 7 -5.73 -44.51 -34.85
N ASP A 8 -4.91 -45.31 -34.15
CA ASP A 8 -4.81 -45.28 -32.68
C ASP A 8 -4.23 -43.96 -32.19
N THR A 9 -3.16 -43.45 -32.83
CA THR A 9 -2.58 -42.14 -32.49
C THR A 9 -3.53 -40.97 -32.74
N VAL A 10 -4.37 -41.03 -33.78
CA VAL A 10 -5.35 -39.98 -34.07
C VAL A 10 -6.50 -39.97 -33.06
N ILE A 11 -6.94 -41.14 -32.59
CA ILE A 11 -7.99 -41.26 -31.56
C ILE A 11 -7.48 -40.69 -30.23
N ASP A 12 -6.24 -40.98 -29.86
CA ASP A 12 -5.61 -40.40 -28.66
C ASP A 12 -5.49 -38.89 -28.76
N ILE A 13 -5.03 -38.34 -29.90
CA ILE A 13 -4.95 -36.88 -30.10
C ILE A 13 -6.33 -36.23 -29.97
N LEU A 14 -7.37 -36.83 -30.55
CA LEU A 14 -8.74 -36.31 -30.48
C LEU A 14 -9.31 -36.35 -29.05
N LEU A 15 -9.03 -37.41 -28.29
CA LEU A 15 -9.40 -37.52 -26.87
C LEU A 15 -8.70 -36.47 -26.01
N TRP A 16 -7.41 -36.20 -26.26
CA TRP A 16 -6.66 -35.17 -25.53
C TRP A 16 -7.14 -33.75 -25.85
N VAL A 17 -7.46 -33.46 -27.11
CA VAL A 17 -8.00 -32.16 -27.54
C VAL A 17 -9.40 -31.91 -26.97
N SER A 18 -10.24 -32.94 -26.91
CA SER A 18 -11.58 -32.82 -26.31
C SER A 18 -11.53 -32.69 -24.78
N LEU A 19 -10.56 -33.31 -24.11
CA LEU A 19 -10.33 -33.11 -22.68
C LEU A 19 -9.82 -31.70 -22.36
N ALA A 20 -8.98 -31.11 -23.21
CA ALA A 20 -8.48 -29.74 -23.05
C ALA A 20 -9.59 -28.67 -23.20
N ALA A 21 -10.62 -28.94 -24.03
CA ALA A 21 -11.74 -28.02 -24.24
C ALA A 21 -12.68 -27.87 -23.01
N LEU A 22 -12.60 -28.77 -22.03
CA LEU A 22 -13.38 -28.71 -20.79
C LEU A 22 -12.72 -27.84 -19.70
N PHE A 23 -11.44 -27.50 -19.84
CA PHE A 23 -10.74 -26.60 -18.93
C PHE A 23 -10.96 -25.15 -19.34
N SER A 24 -12.14 -24.62 -19.04
CA SER A 24 -12.35 -23.18 -19.00
C SER A 24 -11.55 -22.61 -17.83
N THR A 25 -10.33 -22.11 -18.07
CA THR A 25 -9.61 -21.33 -17.06
C THR A 25 -10.33 -19.99 -16.89
N SER A 26 -11.21 -19.89 -15.89
CA SER A 26 -11.70 -18.59 -15.43
C SER A 26 -10.53 -17.88 -14.74
N THR A 27 -9.84 -17.01 -15.48
CA THR A 27 -9.01 -15.99 -14.85
C THR A 27 -9.96 -15.03 -14.16
N ALA A 28 -10.30 -15.33 -12.91
CA ALA A 28 -10.86 -14.32 -12.02
C ALA A 28 -9.77 -13.26 -11.84
N ALA A 29 -9.84 -12.21 -12.65
CA ALA A 29 -9.20 -10.96 -12.31
C ALA A 29 -9.90 -10.50 -11.02
N GLY A 30 -9.35 -10.91 -9.87
CA GLY A 30 -9.73 -10.39 -8.56
C GLY A 30 -9.34 -8.91 -8.52
N GLY A 31 -10.11 -8.07 -9.20
CA GLY A 31 -10.03 -6.63 -9.03
C GLY A 31 -10.31 -6.34 -7.58
N ALA A 32 -9.47 -5.54 -6.94
CA ALA A 32 -9.68 -5.12 -5.57
C ALA A 32 -10.99 -4.33 -5.50
N THR A 33 -12.08 -4.97 -5.08
CA THR A 33 -13.42 -4.37 -5.01
C THR A 33 -13.77 -3.98 -3.59
N ALA A 34 -14.55 -2.90 -3.45
CA ALA A 34 -15.18 -2.58 -2.18
C ALA A 34 -16.15 -3.69 -1.75
N LYS A 35 -16.46 -3.74 -0.46
CA LYS A 35 -17.48 -4.63 0.08
C LYS A 35 -18.85 -4.33 -0.55
N THR A 36 -19.63 -5.36 -0.85
CA THR A 36 -20.98 -5.20 -1.43
C THR A 36 -21.85 -4.29 -0.56
N GLY A 37 -22.47 -3.28 -1.18
CA GLY A 37 -23.30 -2.28 -0.49
C GLY A 37 -22.52 -1.11 0.12
N CYS A 38 -21.21 -1.03 -0.09
CA CYS A 38 -20.36 0.07 0.36
C CYS A 38 -19.87 0.94 -0.79
N GLU A 39 -19.59 2.20 -0.49
CA GLU A 39 -18.98 3.12 -1.44
C GLU A 39 -17.54 2.68 -1.76
N SER A 40 -17.19 2.76 -3.04
CA SER A 40 -15.92 2.26 -3.56
C SER A 40 -14.92 3.34 -3.94
N LYS A 41 -15.33 4.62 -3.96
CA LYS A 41 -14.47 5.73 -4.40
C LYS A 41 -14.53 6.91 -3.45
N CYS A 42 -13.37 7.52 -3.19
CA CYS A 42 -13.25 8.80 -2.51
C CYS A 42 -12.43 9.74 -3.38
N GLY A 43 -13.09 10.70 -4.03
CA GLY A 43 -12.49 11.45 -5.14
C GLY A 43 -12.07 10.49 -6.26
N GLU A 44 -10.80 10.53 -6.65
CA GLU A 44 -10.24 9.64 -7.68
C GLU A 44 -9.74 8.29 -7.12
N LEU A 45 -9.62 8.16 -5.79
CA LEU A 45 -9.08 6.95 -5.16
C LEU A 45 -10.16 5.86 -5.06
N THR A 46 -9.86 4.66 -5.57
CA THR A 46 -10.69 3.47 -5.34
C THR A 46 -10.27 2.81 -4.02
N VAL A 47 -11.24 2.51 -3.16
CA VAL A 47 -11.04 1.94 -1.82
C VAL A 47 -11.54 0.49 -1.80
N PRO A 48 -10.64 -0.49 -1.92
CA PRO A 48 -11.01 -1.91 -1.88
C PRO A 48 -11.09 -2.46 -0.46
N TYR A 49 -11.83 -3.56 -0.29
CA TYR A 49 -11.74 -4.37 0.92
C TYR A 49 -10.30 -4.92 1.07
N PRO A 50 -9.68 -4.93 2.27
CA PRO A 50 -10.25 -4.80 3.62
C PRO A 50 -10.50 -3.37 4.12
N PHE A 51 -10.14 -2.35 3.33
CA PHE A 51 -10.45 -0.97 3.64
C PHE A 51 -11.90 -0.64 3.27
N GLY A 52 -12.47 0.39 3.88
CA GLY A 52 -13.84 0.78 3.60
C GLY A 52 -14.11 2.24 3.91
N ILE A 53 -14.88 2.90 3.06
CA ILE A 53 -15.27 4.29 3.26
C ILE A 53 -16.34 4.37 4.37
N GLY A 54 -16.11 5.25 5.33
CA GLY A 54 -17.05 5.55 6.42
C GLY A 54 -16.58 5.01 7.78
N LEU A 55 -16.47 5.91 8.76
CA LEU A 55 -16.01 5.60 10.11
C LEU A 55 -17.05 4.78 10.90
N GLY A 56 -16.63 3.69 11.51
CA GLY A 56 -17.49 2.80 12.28
C GLY A 56 -18.56 2.09 11.45
N THR A 57 -18.47 2.17 10.12
CA THR A 57 -19.35 1.44 9.23
C THR A 57 -18.89 -0.01 9.13
N LYS A 58 -19.77 -0.91 8.69
CA LYS A 58 -19.41 -2.31 8.43
C LYS A 58 -18.74 -2.50 7.05
N CYS A 59 -18.17 -1.45 6.48
CA CYS A 59 -17.58 -1.46 5.13
C CYS A 59 -16.11 -1.87 5.10
N SER A 60 -15.40 -1.71 6.22
CA SER A 60 -14.04 -2.19 6.41
C SER A 60 -14.02 -3.50 7.21
N ILE A 61 -12.85 -4.11 7.36
CA ILE A 61 -12.64 -5.25 8.27
C ILE A 61 -12.63 -4.83 9.76
N GLY A 62 -12.47 -3.54 10.05
CA GLY A 62 -12.43 -2.99 11.40
C GLY A 62 -12.01 -1.51 11.40
N SER A 63 -12.19 -0.83 12.53
CA SER A 63 -12.09 0.64 12.62
C SER A 63 -10.73 1.24 12.20
N TRP A 64 -9.64 0.47 12.31
CA TRP A 64 -8.32 0.87 11.83
C TRP A 64 -8.21 0.93 10.31
N PHE A 65 -9.07 0.21 9.59
CA PHE A 65 -9.14 0.11 8.14
C PHE A 65 -10.25 1.00 7.55
N ASP A 66 -10.92 1.78 8.39
CA ASP A 66 -11.87 2.79 7.92
C ASP A 66 -11.13 3.89 7.17
N VAL A 67 -11.74 4.36 6.09
CA VAL A 67 -11.30 5.52 5.31
C VAL A 67 -12.30 6.64 5.55
N ASN A 68 -11.83 7.72 6.15
CA ASN A 68 -12.59 8.95 6.26
C ASN A 68 -12.47 9.73 4.95
N CYS A 69 -13.53 9.72 4.14
CA CYS A 69 -13.58 10.52 2.93
C CYS A 69 -14.03 11.94 3.27
N ASN A 70 -13.08 12.87 3.35
CA ASN A 70 -13.40 14.24 3.70
C ASN A 70 -13.85 15.05 2.47
N THR A 71 -15.13 15.39 2.46
CA THR A 71 -15.81 16.14 1.39
C THR A 71 -15.66 17.66 1.52
N THR A 72 -14.99 18.18 2.56
CA THR A 72 -14.68 19.62 2.63
C THR A 72 -13.61 20.04 1.62
N PHE A 73 -12.88 19.07 1.05
CA PHE A 73 -11.93 19.30 -0.04
C PHE A 73 -12.59 19.06 -1.40
N ASN A 74 -12.09 19.74 -2.42
CA ASN A 74 -12.52 19.53 -3.81
C ASN A 74 -11.29 19.19 -4.69
N PRO A 75 -11.15 17.95 -5.21
CA PRO A 75 -12.02 16.79 -4.95
C PRO A 75 -11.91 16.27 -3.49
N PRO A 76 -12.87 15.42 -3.03
CA PRO A 76 -12.82 14.81 -1.71
C PRO A 76 -11.51 14.05 -1.47
N LYS A 77 -11.04 14.07 -0.22
CA LYS A 77 -9.74 13.49 0.16
C LYS A 77 -9.88 12.35 1.16
N PRO A 78 -9.25 11.18 0.92
CA PRO A 78 -9.30 10.04 1.82
C PRO A 78 -8.24 10.16 2.92
N PHE A 79 -8.63 9.88 4.16
CA PHE A 79 -7.76 9.83 5.33
C PHE A 79 -7.90 8.50 6.08
N ILE A 80 -6.81 8.01 6.67
CA ILE A 80 -6.86 6.79 7.49
C ILE A 80 -7.62 7.05 8.79
N SER A 81 -8.73 6.34 8.99
CA SER A 81 -9.57 6.37 10.20
C SER A 81 -9.85 7.82 10.66
N THR A 82 -9.77 8.10 11.96
CA THR A 82 -9.91 9.46 12.52
C THR A 82 -8.62 10.30 12.43
N GLY A 83 -7.59 9.79 11.76
CA GLY A 83 -6.27 10.41 11.64
C GLY A 83 -6.20 11.55 10.62
N LYS A 84 -4.99 12.11 10.47
CA LYS A 84 -4.66 13.17 9.50
C LYS A 84 -3.80 12.69 8.33
N LEU A 85 -3.60 11.38 8.20
CA LEU A 85 -2.77 10.79 7.15
C LEU A 85 -3.60 10.63 5.88
N GLU A 86 -3.37 11.53 4.91
CA GLU A 86 -4.00 11.49 3.58
C GLU A 86 -3.50 10.25 2.83
N ILE A 87 -4.44 9.43 2.34
CA ILE A 87 -4.14 8.26 1.49
C ILE A 87 -4.01 8.77 0.06
N ILE A 88 -2.93 8.40 -0.62
CA ILE A 88 -2.71 8.77 -2.02
C ILE A 88 -2.89 7.60 -2.97
N ASP A 89 -2.73 6.37 -2.48
CA ASP A 89 -2.89 5.16 -3.27
C ASP A 89 -3.11 3.94 -2.35
N ILE A 90 -3.85 2.94 -2.85
CA ILE A 90 -4.13 1.68 -2.17
C ILE A 90 -3.78 0.54 -3.12
N SER A 91 -2.81 -0.26 -2.71
CA SER A 91 -2.49 -1.55 -3.33
C SER A 91 -2.96 -2.67 -2.42
N ASN A 92 -3.05 -3.90 -2.94
CA ASN A 92 -3.65 -5.07 -2.27
C ASN A 92 -3.36 -5.19 -0.76
N ASP A 93 -2.10 -5.02 -0.35
CA ASP A 93 -1.63 -5.16 1.04
C ASP A 93 -1.02 -3.88 1.63
N ARG A 94 -1.04 -2.75 0.88
CA ARG A 94 -0.24 -1.56 1.21
C ARG A 94 -1.02 -0.28 0.99
N LEU A 95 -0.97 0.59 1.99
CA LEU A 95 -1.41 1.98 1.87
C LEU A 95 -0.20 2.87 1.59
N ARG A 96 -0.34 3.75 0.59
CA ARG A 96 0.58 4.86 0.40
C ARG A 96 -0.08 6.11 0.98
N ILE A 97 0.62 6.72 1.93
CA ILE A 97 0.18 7.96 2.57
C ILE A 97 1.05 9.12 2.14
N LYS A 98 0.46 10.31 2.14
CA LYS A 98 1.21 11.55 1.99
C LYS A 98 1.95 11.84 3.28
N ASN A 99 3.26 12.02 3.20
CA ASN A 99 4.11 12.39 4.32
C ASN A 99 4.65 13.82 4.17
N GLY A 100 4.88 14.49 5.30
CA GLY A 100 5.56 15.78 5.34
C GLY A 100 7.08 15.61 5.29
N VAL A 101 7.78 16.61 4.77
CA VAL A 101 9.25 16.65 4.80
C VAL A 101 9.68 17.41 6.05
N ALA A 102 10.38 16.73 6.95
CA ALA A 102 11.00 17.37 8.10
C ALA A 102 12.19 18.23 7.64
N ALA A 103 12.40 19.37 8.29
CA ALA A 103 13.52 20.25 7.94
C ALA A 103 14.06 20.97 9.18
N ALA A 104 15.38 21.11 9.23
CA ALA A 104 16.09 22.04 10.09
C ALA A 104 16.99 22.92 9.22
N CYS A 105 16.99 24.23 9.46
CA CYS A 105 17.89 25.16 8.77
C CYS A 105 18.73 25.89 9.80
N TYR A 106 19.98 26.15 9.45
CA TYR A 106 20.97 26.78 10.31
C TYR A 106 21.55 28.02 9.63
N ASN A 107 21.96 29.01 10.41
CA ASN A 107 22.72 30.15 9.90
C ASN A 107 24.23 29.81 9.84
N GLN A 108 25.04 30.76 9.37
CA GLN A 108 26.50 30.60 9.25
C GLN A 108 27.20 30.35 10.60
N THR A 109 26.59 30.74 11.73
CA THR A 109 27.13 30.52 13.08
C THR A 109 26.63 29.21 13.71
N GLY A 110 25.90 28.36 12.97
CA GLY A 110 25.34 27.09 13.46
C GLY A 110 24.05 27.22 14.27
N ASN A 111 23.48 28.43 14.41
CA ASN A 111 22.22 28.62 15.10
C ASN A 111 21.05 28.21 14.22
N ARG A 112 20.14 27.41 14.76
CA ARG A 112 18.94 26.95 14.07
C ARG A 112 17.97 28.12 13.82
N THR A 113 17.72 28.42 12.55
CA THR A 113 16.83 29.50 12.09
C THR A 113 15.43 29.01 11.74
N ARG A 114 15.30 27.75 11.34
CA ARG A 114 14.02 27.12 11.00
C ARG A 114 13.97 25.70 11.50
N GLN A 115 12.82 25.28 12.01
CA GLN A 115 12.55 23.90 12.36
C GLN A 115 11.13 23.53 11.95
N ASN A 116 11.00 22.41 11.26
CA ASN A 116 9.73 21.79 10.90
C ASN A 116 9.81 20.29 11.21
N PRO A 117 9.57 19.86 12.46
CA PRO A 117 9.58 18.46 12.80
C PRO A 117 8.35 17.75 12.20
N VAL A 118 8.54 16.53 11.69
CA VAL A 118 7.45 15.67 11.22
C VAL A 118 7.59 14.32 11.92
N ALA A 119 6.47 13.81 12.44
CA ALA A 119 6.42 12.51 13.08
C ALA A 119 5.13 11.78 12.67
N ILE A 120 5.25 10.46 12.49
CA ILE A 120 4.12 9.56 12.29
C ILE A 120 4.16 8.56 13.43
N ASN A 121 3.03 8.40 14.12
CA ASN A 121 2.89 7.42 15.19
C ASN A 121 1.87 6.36 14.78
N SER A 122 2.35 5.14 14.59
CA SER A 122 1.53 3.96 14.28
C SER A 122 1.49 2.97 15.46
N THR A 123 1.97 3.37 16.63
CA THR A 123 1.96 2.54 17.85
C THR A 123 0.53 2.15 18.22
N GLY A 124 0.30 0.85 18.43
CA GLY A 124 -1.03 0.33 18.75
C GLY A 124 -1.97 0.17 17.55
N THR A 125 -1.52 0.48 16.34
CA THR A 125 -2.26 0.21 15.09
C THR A 125 -1.74 -1.05 14.41
N PRO A 126 -2.52 -1.70 13.52
CA PRO A 126 -2.05 -2.86 12.75
C PRO A 126 -1.08 -2.48 11.61
N TYR A 127 -0.75 -1.20 11.44
CA TYR A 127 0.11 -0.72 10.36
C TYR A 127 1.59 -0.82 10.73
N SER A 128 2.39 -1.20 9.75
CA SER A 128 3.86 -1.15 9.79
C SER A 128 4.38 -0.43 8.54
N PHE A 129 5.62 0.07 8.60
CA PHE A 129 6.27 0.63 7.42
C PHE A 129 6.70 -0.52 6.50
N ALA A 130 6.33 -0.42 5.23
CA ALA A 130 6.74 -1.38 4.22
C ALA A 130 8.27 -1.36 4.02
N ASP A 131 8.84 -2.53 3.74
CA ASP A 131 10.24 -2.75 3.40
C ASP A 131 10.71 -1.97 2.16
N THR A 132 9.78 -1.66 1.25
CA THR A 132 10.03 -0.84 0.05
C THR A 132 10.16 0.65 0.35
N ASN A 133 9.82 1.10 1.57
CA ASN A 133 9.94 2.51 1.92
C ASN A 133 11.41 2.89 2.05
N LYS A 134 11.78 4.01 1.46
CA LYS A 134 13.11 4.61 1.63
C LYS A 134 13.03 5.74 2.63
N PHE A 135 13.89 5.68 3.63
CA PHE A 135 14.05 6.73 4.63
C PHE A 135 15.36 7.46 4.38
N THR A 136 15.28 8.75 4.11
CA THR A 136 16.42 9.56 3.69
C THR A 136 16.56 10.78 4.57
N VAL A 137 17.79 11.07 4.98
CA VAL A 137 18.18 12.30 5.68
C VAL A 137 19.26 12.96 4.85
N VAL A 138 19.19 14.27 4.71
CA VAL A 138 20.19 15.07 4.00
C VAL A 138 20.56 16.25 4.88
N GLY A 139 21.81 16.29 5.32
CA GLY A 139 22.34 17.38 6.14
C GLY A 139 23.62 17.01 6.87
N CYS A 140 24.22 18.00 7.51
CA CYS A 140 25.39 17.83 8.37
C CYS A 140 24.89 17.79 9.83
N ASP A 141 25.22 16.71 10.54
CA ASP A 141 24.79 16.50 11.94
C ASP A 141 23.25 16.39 12.12
N ASP A 142 22.56 15.90 11.10
CA ASP A 142 21.11 15.65 11.18
C ASP A 142 20.82 14.18 11.51
N LEU A 143 19.88 13.97 12.43
CA LEU A 143 19.42 12.65 12.87
C LEU A 143 17.94 12.47 12.53
N ALA A 144 17.62 11.33 11.92
CA ALA A 144 16.24 10.88 11.83
C ALA A 144 16.16 9.41 12.23
N VAL A 145 15.07 9.04 12.91
CA VAL A 145 14.95 7.74 13.59
C VAL A 145 13.62 7.09 13.27
N ILE A 146 13.66 5.81 12.91
CA ILE A 146 12.47 4.93 12.86
C ILE A 146 12.57 3.99 14.06
N ARG A 147 11.59 4.03 14.96
CA ARG A 147 11.51 3.13 16.13
C ARG A 147 10.34 2.17 15.98
N GLY A 148 10.61 0.88 16.09
CA GLY A 148 9.61 -0.17 16.19
C GLY A 148 9.31 -0.52 17.65
N VAL A 149 8.08 -0.97 17.93
CA VAL A 149 7.66 -1.46 19.25
C VAL A 149 8.22 -2.88 19.53
N TRP A 150 8.51 -3.63 18.45
CA TRP A 150 9.24 -4.89 18.51
C TRP A 150 10.72 -4.61 18.28
N ARG A 151 11.55 -5.20 19.13
CA ARG A 151 12.99 -4.98 19.34
C ARG A 151 13.84 -5.07 18.05
N ALA A 152 13.77 -4.06 17.20
CA ALA A 152 14.66 -3.81 16.07
C ALA A 152 14.71 -2.29 15.85
N GLU A 153 15.69 -1.65 16.48
CA GLU A 153 15.97 -0.24 16.25
C GLU A 153 16.75 -0.09 14.95
N PHE A 154 16.10 0.35 13.88
CA PHE A 154 16.79 0.69 12.64
C PHE A 154 17.38 2.09 12.77
N HIS A 155 18.60 2.15 13.29
CA HIS A 155 19.43 3.34 13.23
C HIS A 155 20.13 3.36 11.87
N GLN A 156 19.69 4.23 10.96
CA GLN A 156 20.45 4.47 9.74
C GLN A 156 21.54 5.49 10.04
N TRP A 157 22.66 5.01 10.59
CA TRP A 157 23.93 5.74 10.58
C TRP A 157 24.55 5.54 9.19
N LEU A 158 24.31 6.45 8.25
CA LEU A 158 25.17 6.49 7.07
C LEU A 158 26.38 7.37 7.41
N PRO A 159 27.61 6.82 7.46
CA PRO A 159 28.79 7.66 7.37
C PRO A 159 28.76 8.35 6.01
N VAL A 160 28.98 9.66 6.04
CA VAL A 160 29.11 10.55 4.90
C VAL A 160 30.07 9.94 3.88
N SER A 161 29.57 9.55 2.71
CA SER A 161 30.42 9.47 1.52
C SER A 161 30.42 10.87 0.90
N LEU A 162 31.57 11.53 0.97
CA LEU A 162 31.86 12.74 0.21
C LEU A 162 31.62 12.45 -1.28
N PHE A 163 30.78 13.27 -1.92
CA PHE A 163 30.96 13.64 -3.32
C PHE A 163 31.56 15.05 -3.35
#